data_AF-A0A0D8XCQ5-F1
#
_entry.id   AF-A0A0D8XCQ5-F1
#
_cell.length_a   1.000
_cell.length_b   1.000
_cell.length_c   1.000
_cell.angle_alpha   90.00
_cell.angle_beta   90.00
_cell.angle_gamma   90.00
#
_symmetry.space_group_name_H-M   'P 1'
#
loop_
_entity.id
_entity.type
_entity.pdbx_description
1 polymer ?
#
loop_
_entity_poly.entity_id
_entity_poly.type
_entity_poly.pdbx_seq_one_letter_code
_entity_poly.pdbx_strand_id
1 'polypeptide(L)'
;MAAKEKNCYIIGDTVTNLCLMMAVGNNNCVAGDVPQEFMNLAGTLTTTNIILANWQNPMWQDVMNRALRSLSSRPFSSNFIRASIMAN
;
A
#
# COMPACT_ATOMS: atom_id res chain seq x y z
N MET A 1 6.96 -26.51 0.66
CA MET A 1 6.20 -25.25 0.78
C MET A 1 6.49 -24.71 2.17
N ALA A 2 7.33 -23.68 2.29
CA ALA A 2 7.72 -23.12 3.59
C ALA A 2 7.38 -21.63 3.60
N ALA A 3 6.21 -21.29 4.11
CA ALA A 3 5.87 -19.92 4.48
C ALA A 3 6.60 -19.64 5.80
N LYS A 4 7.80 -19.06 5.71
CA LYS A 4 8.54 -18.57 6.87
C LYS A 4 7.82 -17.28 7.31
N GLU A 5 6.88 -17.40 8.24
CA GLU A 5 6.23 -16.26 8.88
C GLU A 5 7.32 -15.32 9.43
N LYS A 6 7.49 -14.18 8.77
CA LYS A 6 8.36 -13.11 9.26
C LYS A 6 7.57 -12.45 10.39
N ASN A 7 8.07 -12.56 11.62
CA ASN A 7 7.48 -11.87 12.77
C ASN A 7 7.39 -10.36 12.42
N CYS A 8 6.31 -9.67 12.75
CA CYS A 8 6.12 -8.26 12.40
C CYS A 8 6.01 -7.42 13.68
N TYR A 9 6.51 -6.19 13.64
CA TYR A 9 6.26 -5.20 14.67
C TYR A 9 5.01 -4.40 14.31
N ILE A 10 4.00 -4.46 15.18
CA ILE A 10 2.72 -3.79 14.98
C ILE A 10 2.58 -2.68 16.02
N ILE A 11 2.36 -1.45 15.56
CA ILE A 11 2.02 -0.30 16.41
C ILE A 11 0.61 0.14 16.01
N GLY A 12 -0.35 0.03 16.93
CA GLY A 12 -1.76 0.18 16.61
C GLY A 12 -2.23 -0.92 15.65
N ASP A 13 -2.70 -0.52 14.46
CA ASP A 13 -3.14 -1.42 13.38
C ASP A 13 -2.15 -1.46 12.20
N THR A 14 -0.92 -0.97 12.40
CA THR A 14 0.06 -0.79 11.31
C THR A 14 1.33 -1.59 11.57
N VAL A 15 1.77 -2.35 10.56
CA VAL A 15 3.08 -3.00 10.56
C VAL A 15 4.15 -1.95 10.28
N THR A 16 5.00 -1.66 11.26
CA THR A 16 6.05 -0.64 11.11
C THR A 16 7.36 -1.25 10.65
N ASN A 17 7.68 -2.46 11.12
CA ASN A 17 8.94 -3.13 10.82
C ASN A 17 8.72 -4.63 10.70
N LEU A 18 9.58 -5.26 9.90
CA LEU A 18 9.68 -6.71 9.84
C LEU A 18 10.75 -7.19 10.81
N CYS A 19 10.51 -8.36 11.38
CA CYS A 19 11.52 -9.09 12.12
C CYS A 19 12.29 -9.99 11.17
N LEU A 20 13.51 -9.58 10.86
CA LEU A 20 14.41 -10.37 10.05
C LEU A 20 15.16 -11.32 10.98
N MET A 21 14.81 -12.62 10.91
CA MET A 21 15.57 -13.66 11.60
C MET A 21 16.97 -13.73 11.01
N MET A 22 17.98 -13.42 11.82
CA MET A 22 19.36 -13.65 11.44
C MET A 22 19.60 -15.15 11.31
N ALA A 23 20.30 -15.56 10.25
CA ALA A 23 20.61 -16.98 10.00
C ALA A 23 21.58 -17.60 11.04
N VAL A 24 22.01 -16.83 12.04
CA VAL A 24 23.10 -17.19 12.95
C VAL A 24 22.55 -17.47 14.35
N GLY A 25 22.00 -18.68 14.55
CA GLY A 25 21.93 -19.42 15.82
C GLY A 25 21.24 -18.81 17.04
N ASN A 26 20.93 -17.52 17.05
CA ASN A 26 20.23 -16.82 18.11
C ASN A 26 18.86 -16.41 17.57
N ASN A 27 17.82 -16.64 18.36
CA ASN A 27 16.45 -16.17 18.10
C ASN A 27 16.32 -14.63 18.17
N ASN A 28 17.41 -13.90 17.96
CA ASN A 28 17.45 -12.45 18.00
C ASN A 28 17.00 -11.90 16.66
N CYS A 29 15.98 -11.07 16.76
CA CYS A 29 15.36 -10.38 15.66
C CYS A 29 16.10 -9.07 15.37
N VAL A 30 16.40 -8.79 14.10
CA VAL A 30 16.79 -7.44 13.66
C VAL A 30 15.59 -6.79 13.01
N ALA A 31 15.28 -5.55 13.43
CA ALA A 31 14.25 -4.75 12.79
C ALA A 31 14.71 -4.39 11.36
N GLY A 32 13.93 -4.84 10.38
CA GLY A 32 14.06 -4.46 8.98
C GLY A 32 12.88 -3.61 8.54
N ASP A 33 13.09 -2.80 7.51
CA ASP A 33 12.01 -2.02 6.92
C ASP A 33 11.04 -2.92 6.16
N VAL A 34 9.78 -2.50 6.09
CA VAL A 34 8.78 -3.15 5.24
C VAL A 34 9.12 -2.82 3.77
N PRO A 35 9.28 -3.82 2.89
CA PRO A 35 9.56 -3.58 1.48
C PRO A 35 8.49 -2.73 0.80
N GLN A 36 8.91 -1.88 -0.15
CA GLN A 36 8.04 -0.89 -0.78
C GLN A 36 6.88 -1.54 -1.56
N GLU A 37 7.05 -2.76 -2.06
CA GLU A 37 5.99 -3.53 -2.73
C GLU A 37 4.77 -3.80 -1.84
N PHE A 38 4.93 -3.84 -0.51
CA PHE A 38 3.82 -4.01 0.44
C PHE A 38 3.22 -2.69 0.91
N MET A 39 3.85 -1.56 0.58
CA MET A 39 3.37 -0.21 0.94
C MET A 39 2.50 0.41 -0.16
N ASN A 40 2.47 -0.19 -1.35
CA ASN A 40 1.74 0.34 -2.50
C ASN A 40 0.53 -0.54 -2.82
N LEU A 41 -0.63 0.09 -2.97
CA LEU A 41 -1.81 -0.52 -3.58
C LEU A 41 -1.94 -0.02 -5.02
N ALA A 42 -1.87 -0.93 -5.98
CA ALA A 42 -1.99 -0.63 -7.41
C ALA A 42 -3.10 -1.46 -8.06
N GLY A 43 -3.67 -0.94 -9.14
CA GLY A 43 -4.69 -1.61 -9.93
C GLY A 43 -4.87 -0.95 -11.30
N THR A 44 -5.61 -1.62 -12.18
CA THR A 44 -5.94 -1.11 -13.51
C THR A 44 -7.44 -0.94 -13.63
N LEU A 45 -7.86 0.23 -14.11
CA LEU A 45 -9.25 0.50 -14.43
C LEU A 45 -9.42 0.51 -15.95
N THR A 46 -10.35 -0.30 -16.44
CA THR A 46 -10.74 -0.30 -17.84
C THR A 46 -12.17 0.20 -17.94
N THR A 47 -12.44 1.10 -18.88
CA THR A 47 -13.78 1.65 -19.12
C THR A 47 -14.14 1.53 -20.58
N THR A 48 -15.40 1.20 -20.85
CA THR A 48 -16.00 1.25 -22.19
C THR A 48 -16.78 2.55 -22.42
N ASN A 49 -16.92 3.38 -21.37
CA ASN A 49 -17.60 4.64 -21.46
C ASN A 49 -16.71 5.68 -22.16
N ILE A 50 -17.15 6.14 -23.33
CA ILE A 50 -16.38 7.07 -24.16
C ILE A 50 -16.14 8.43 -23.48
N ILE A 51 -17.02 8.85 -22.56
CA ILE A 51 -16.83 10.08 -21.79
C ILE A 51 -15.65 9.90 -20.84
N LEU A 52 -15.63 8.81 -20.06
CA LEU A 52 -14.55 8.50 -19.13
C LEU A 52 -13.22 8.27 -19.87
N ALA A 53 -13.25 7.65 -21.04
CA ALA A 53 -12.06 7.41 -21.85
C ALA A 53 -11.38 8.72 -22.32
N ASN A 54 -12.16 9.80 -22.49
CA ASN A 54 -11.65 11.12 -22.90
C ASN A 54 -11.30 12.04 -21.71
N TRP A 55 -11.36 11.54 -20.48
CA TRP A 55 -11.00 12.34 -19.32
C TRP A 55 -9.51 12.65 -19.28
N GLN A 56 -9.21 13.90 -18.97
CA GLN A 56 -7.83 14.35 -18.75
C GLN A 56 -7.32 13.86 -17.38
N ASN A 57 -6.00 13.80 -17.22
CA ASN A 57 -5.34 13.40 -15.97
C ASN A 57 -5.89 14.08 -14.71
N PRO A 58 -6.21 15.40 -14.69
CA PRO A 58 -6.78 16.04 -13.49
C PRO A 58 -8.13 15.46 -13.06
N MET A 59 -8.97 15.01 -14.01
CA MET A 59 -10.27 14.42 -13.73
C MET A 59 -10.12 13.04 -13.09
N TRP A 60 -9.22 12.22 -13.62
CA TRP A 60 -8.86 10.93 -13.01
C TRP A 60 -8.22 11.11 -11.65
N GLN A 61 -7.39 12.14 -11.48
CA GLN A 61 -6.80 12.45 -10.19
C GLN A 61 -7.87 12.82 -9.14
N ASP A 62 -8.97 13.48 -9.53
CA ASP A 62 -10.09 13.74 -8.60
C ASP A 62 -10.75 12.45 -8.13
N VAL A 63 -10.95 11.47 -9.02
CA VAL A 63 -11.43 10.13 -8.64
C VAL A 63 -10.45 9.44 -7.71
N MET A 64 -9.15 9.46 -8.01
CA MET A 64 -8.12 8.87 -7.16
C MET A 64 -8.06 9.53 -5.79
N ASN A 65 -8.25 10.85 -5.70
CA ASN A 65 -8.31 11.57 -4.44
C ASN A 65 -9.56 11.21 -3.62
N ARG A 66 -10.69 10.95 -4.27
CA ARG A 66 -11.91 10.43 -3.59
C ARG A 66 -11.70 9.02 -3.08
N ALA A 67 -11.09 8.15 -3.88
CA ALA A 67 -10.71 6.80 -3.44
C ALA A 67 -9.75 6.86 -2.25
N LEU A 68 -8.74 7.74 -2.31
CA LEU A 68 -7.82 8.00 -1.21
C LEU A 68 -8.56 8.41 0.06
N ARG A 69 -9.48 9.38 -0.01
CA ARG A 69 -10.29 9.82 1.14
C ARG A 69 -11.16 8.71 1.71
N SER A 70 -11.69 7.83 0.85
CA SER A 70 -12.46 6.67 1.28
C SER A 70 -11.58 5.67 2.03
N LEU A 71 -10.37 5.41 1.51
CA LEU A 71 -9.41 4.49 2.13
C LEU A 71 -8.80 5.05 3.41
N SER A 72 -8.52 6.36 3.45
CA SER A 72 -8.04 7.07 4.64
C SER A 72 -9.18 7.42 5.62
N SER A 73 -10.38 6.85 5.44
CA SER A 73 -11.47 7.05 6.38
C SER A 73 -11.29 6.22 7.65
N ARG A 74 -11.48 6.89 8.80
CA ARG A 74 -11.27 6.36 10.16
C ARG A 74 -10.02 5.47 10.26
N PRO A 75 -9.94 4.27 10.89
CA PRO A 75 -8.71 3.81 11.57
C PRO A 75 -7.43 3.81 10.70
N PHE A 76 -7.55 3.89 9.37
CA PHE A 76 -6.46 3.95 8.41
C PHE A 76 -6.07 5.38 7.93
N SER A 77 -6.48 6.44 8.62
CA SER A 77 -6.26 7.83 8.17
C SER A 77 -4.80 8.20 7.93
N SER A 78 -3.87 7.59 8.66
CA SER A 78 -2.42 7.77 8.49
C SER A 78 -1.77 6.78 7.52
N ASN A 79 -2.48 5.74 7.11
CA ASN A 79 -1.90 4.64 6.32
C ASN A 79 -1.96 4.91 4.81
N PHE A 80 -2.92 5.75 4.38
CA PHE A 80 -3.09 6.13 2.97
C PHE A 80 -2.84 7.63 2.80
N ILE A 81 -1.64 7.98 2.31
CA ILE A 81 -1.16 9.37 2.28
C ILE A 81 -1.34 10.00 0.90
N ARG A 82 -1.17 9.21 -0.17
CA ARG A 82 -1.16 9.71 -1.55
C ARG A 82 -1.81 8.70 -2.49
N ALA A 83 -2.45 9.23 -3.52
CA ALA A 83 -2.89 8.48 -4.69
C ALA A 83 -2.42 9.19 -5.95
N SER A 84 -2.15 8.42 -7.00
CA SER A 84 -1.71 8.91 -8.29
C SER A 84 -2.27 8.01 -9.39
N ILE A 85 -2.50 8.60 -10.56
CA ILE A 85 -2.87 7.88 -11.77
C ILE A 85 -1.71 7.91 -12.77
N MET A 86 -1.55 6.82 -13.52
CA MET A 86 -0.79 6.79 -14.75
C MET A 86 -1.76 6.47 -15.88
N ALA A 87 -2.03 7.43 -16.75
CA ALA A 87 -2.76 7.21 -17.99
C ALA A 87 -1.74 6.94 -19.10
N ASN A 88 -1.94 5.85 -19.82
CA ASN A 88 -1.18 5.55 -21.04
C ASN A 88 -1.77 6.27 -22.25
#